data_AF-A0A6N9VBJ5-F1
#
_entry.id   AF-A0A6N9VBJ5-F1
#
_cell.length_a   1.000
_cell.length_b   1.000
_cell.length_c   1.000
_cell.angle_alpha   90.00
_cell.angle_beta   90.00
_cell.angle_gamma   90.00
#
_symmetry.space_group_name_H-M   'P 1'
#
loop_
_entity.id
_entity.type
_entity.pdbx_description
1 polymer ?
#
loop_
_entity_poly.entity_id
_entity_poly.type
_entity_poly.pdbx_seq_one_letter_code
_entity_poly.pdbx_strand_id
1 'polypeptide(L)'
;QTLPMTRPRTMAITVEGELPEGVSAKDLILAVIARIGTGGGQGYVLEYRGPAIEKLSMEARMTICNMSIEAGARAGMIAPDETT
;
A
#
# COMPACT_ATOMS: atom_id res chain seq x y z
N GLN A 1 -16.51 -10.11 23.24
CA GLN A 1 -15.94 -11.11 22.31
C GLN A 1 -14.90 -10.44 21.44
N THR A 2 -13.77 -11.10 21.12
CA THR A 2 -12.68 -10.57 20.27
C THR A 2 -12.54 -11.37 18.97
N LEU A 3 -11.85 -10.82 17.96
CA LEU A 3 -11.60 -11.49 16.68
C LEU A 3 -10.31 -12.32 16.74
N PRO A 4 -10.36 -13.67 16.57
CA PRO A 4 -9.16 -14.49 16.49
C PRO A 4 -8.47 -14.29 15.13
N MET A 5 -7.17 -14.00 15.13
CA MET A 5 -6.38 -13.80 13.91
C MET A 5 -4.92 -14.22 14.11
N THR A 6 -4.39 -15.00 13.17
CA THR A 6 -2.95 -15.27 13.11
C THR A 6 -2.19 -14.00 12.76
N ARG A 7 -1.12 -13.71 13.50
CA ARG A 7 -0.31 -12.49 13.29
C ARG A 7 0.32 -12.51 11.89
N PRO A 8 0.00 -11.54 11.01
CA PRO A 8 0.64 -11.42 9.71
C PRO A 8 2.07 -10.91 9.87
N ARG A 9 2.93 -11.21 8.90
CA ARG A 9 4.25 -10.57 8.77
C ARG A 9 4.07 -9.17 8.20
N THR A 10 5.11 -8.35 8.24
CA THR A 10 5.11 -7.01 7.61
C THR A 10 6.01 -7.02 6.39
N MET A 11 5.54 -6.42 5.28
CA MET A 11 6.33 -6.18 4.08
C MET A 11 6.34 -4.68 3.81
N ALA A 12 7.54 -4.10 3.76
CA ALA A 12 7.69 -2.69 3.44
C ALA A 12 7.73 -2.48 1.92
N ILE A 13 6.85 -1.60 1.44
CA ILE A 13 6.84 -1.09 0.08
C ILE A 13 7.31 0.37 0.14
N THR A 14 8.60 0.58 -0.13
CA THR A 14 9.18 1.92 -0.19
C THR A 14 9.09 2.46 -1.61
N VAL A 15 8.45 3.62 -1.79
CA VAL A 15 8.36 4.33 -3.06
C VAL A 15 9.09 5.65 -2.94
N GLU A 16 10.23 5.74 -3.62
CA GLU A 16 11.08 6.92 -3.65
C GLU A 16 10.68 7.90 -4.76
N GLY A 17 11.01 9.18 -4.57
CA GLY A 17 10.79 10.23 -5.58
C GLY A 17 9.39 10.81 -5.58
N GLU A 18 8.90 11.16 -6.77
CA GLU A 18 7.58 11.75 -7.02
C GLU A 18 6.89 11.02 -8.18
N LEU A 19 5.55 11.05 -8.19
CA LEU A 19 4.81 10.53 -9.32
C LEU A 19 4.99 11.45 -10.55
N PRO A 20 5.30 10.90 -11.73
CA PRO A 20 5.34 11.69 -12.96
C PRO A 20 4.00 12.36 -13.27
N GLU A 21 4.04 13.42 -14.08
CA GLU A 21 2.82 14.09 -14.51
C GLU A 21 1.83 13.12 -15.19
N GLY A 22 0.57 13.18 -14.79
CA GLY A 22 -0.48 12.29 -15.28
C GLY A 22 -0.53 10.90 -14.65
N VAL A 23 0.42 10.54 -13.77
CA VAL A 23 0.42 9.25 -13.05
C VAL A 23 -0.40 9.37 -11.76
N SER A 24 -1.33 8.43 -11.56
CA SER A 24 -2.21 8.40 -10.39
C SER A 24 -1.77 7.36 -9.34
N ALA A 25 -2.42 7.41 -8.18
CA ALA A 25 -2.26 6.39 -7.14
C ALA A 25 -2.62 4.98 -7.62
N LYS A 26 -3.58 4.86 -8.54
CA LYS A 26 -3.98 3.58 -9.14
C LYS A 26 -2.84 2.99 -9.99
N ASP A 27 -2.17 3.82 -10.76
CA ASP A 27 -1.03 3.39 -11.59
C ASP A 27 0.13 2.93 -10.70
N LEU A 28 0.38 3.65 -9.60
CA LEU A 28 1.40 3.29 -8.62
C LEU A 28 1.13 1.90 -8.00
N ILE A 29 -0.07 1.64 -7.50
CA ILE A 29 -0.38 0.34 -6.88
C ILE A 29 -0.39 -0.80 -7.92
N LEU A 30 -0.83 -0.54 -9.15
CA LEU A 30 -0.71 -1.52 -10.24
C LEU A 30 0.75 -1.84 -10.58
N ALA A 31 1.65 -0.86 -10.54
CA ALA A 31 3.08 -1.09 -10.72
C ALA A 31 3.68 -1.92 -9.56
N VAL A 32 3.25 -1.68 -8.32
CA VAL A 32 3.64 -2.50 -7.17
C VAL A 32 3.15 -3.94 -7.34
N ILE A 33 1.87 -4.15 -7.67
CA ILE A 33 1.27 -5.47 -7.90
C ILE A 33 1.97 -6.19 -9.05
N ALA A 34 2.29 -5.48 -10.15
CA ALA A 34 3.04 -6.05 -11.26
C ALA A 34 4.44 -6.55 -10.84
N ARG A 35 5.06 -5.90 -9.86
CA ARG A 35 6.39 -6.27 -9.35
C ARG A 35 6.37 -7.45 -8.39
N ILE A 36 5.40 -7.51 -7.47
CA ILE A 36 5.33 -8.56 -6.45
C ILE A 36 4.41 -9.73 -6.85
N GLY A 37 3.59 -9.55 -7.90
CA GLY A 37 2.57 -10.48 -8.34
C GLY A 37 1.29 -10.40 -7.50
N THR A 38 0.19 -10.95 -8.03
CA THR A 38 -1.12 -10.96 -7.36
C THR A 38 -1.17 -11.80 -6.07
N GLY A 39 -0.14 -12.63 -5.82
CA GLY A 39 0.04 -13.37 -4.57
C GLY A 39 1.22 -12.91 -3.72
N GLY A 40 1.91 -11.83 -4.11
CA GLY A 40 3.16 -11.40 -3.46
C GLY A 40 2.99 -10.97 -2.01
N GLY A 41 1.80 -10.50 -1.62
CA GLY A 41 1.46 -10.06 -0.27
C GLY A 41 0.91 -11.15 0.65
N GLN A 42 0.81 -12.41 0.21
CA GLN A 42 0.18 -13.47 1.02
C GLN A 42 0.87 -13.67 2.37
N GLY A 43 0.09 -13.58 3.45
CA GLY A 43 0.58 -13.69 4.84
C GLY A 43 1.25 -12.41 5.36
N TYR A 44 1.18 -11.30 4.62
CA TYR A 44 1.73 -10.00 4.99
C TYR A 44 0.65 -8.93 5.16
N VAL A 45 0.97 -7.93 5.99
CA VAL A 45 0.45 -6.56 5.88
C VAL A 45 1.49 -5.76 5.09
N LEU A 46 1.01 -5.02 4.08
CA LEU A 46 1.86 -4.14 3.28
C LEU A 46 1.92 -2.76 3.95
N GLU A 47 3.12 -2.30 4.24
CA GLU A 47 3.40 -0.96 4.75
C GLU A 47 3.93 -0.11 3.60
N TYR A 48 3.12 0.84 3.12
CA TYR A 48 3.52 1.76 2.06
C TYR A 48 4.14 3.00 2.70
N ARG A 49 5.35 3.34 2.23
CA ARG A 49 6.15 4.44 2.79
C ARG A 49 7.01 5.11 1.73
N GLY A 50 7.56 6.25 2.11
CA GLY A 50 8.50 7.01 1.30
C GLY A 50 7.88 8.25 0.67
N PRO A 51 8.72 9.13 0.09
CA PRO A 51 8.33 10.48 -0.33
C PRO A 51 7.16 10.52 -1.31
N ALA A 52 7.07 9.53 -2.21
CA ALA A 52 5.99 9.48 -3.18
C ALA A 52 4.64 9.18 -2.52
N ILE A 53 4.60 8.39 -1.43
CA ILE A 53 3.39 8.07 -0.66
C ILE A 53 2.98 9.26 0.20
N GLU A 54 3.96 9.91 0.85
CA GLU A 54 3.74 11.07 1.73
C GLU A 54 3.12 12.27 0.96
N LYS A 55 3.46 12.43 -0.32
CA LYS A 55 2.91 13.52 -1.16
C LYS A 55 1.48 13.26 -1.67
N LEU A 56 0.94 12.06 -1.45
CA LEU A 56 -0.42 11.73 -1.88
C LEU A 56 -1.46 12.33 -0.96
N SER A 57 -2.59 12.73 -1.55
CA SER A 57 -3.79 13.08 -0.79
C SER A 57 -4.36 11.87 -0.04
N MET A 58 -5.23 12.12 0.93
CA MET A 58 -5.92 11.06 1.66
C MET A 58 -6.67 10.07 0.78
N GLU A 59 -7.38 10.56 -0.23
CA GLU A 59 -8.12 9.72 -1.16
C GLU A 59 -7.20 8.81 -1.99
N ALA A 60 -6.08 9.36 -2.44
CA ALA A 60 -5.05 8.61 -3.15
C ALA A 60 -4.42 7.51 -2.26
N ARG A 61 -4.14 7.82 -0.98
CA ARG A 61 -3.66 6.84 0.00
C ARG A 61 -4.70 5.73 0.24
N MET A 62 -5.98 6.08 0.32
CA MET A 62 -7.07 5.11 0.47
C MET A 62 -7.19 4.19 -0.75
N THR A 63 -6.96 4.71 -1.96
CA THR A 63 -6.94 3.92 -3.20
C THR A 63 -5.85 2.85 -3.16
N ILE A 64 -4.64 3.20 -2.71
CA ILE A 64 -3.52 2.25 -2.56
C ILE A 64 -3.85 1.18 -1.51
N CYS A 65 -4.33 1.59 -0.34
CA CYS A 65 -4.67 0.65 0.73
C CYS A 65 -5.81 -0.30 0.33
N ASN A 66 -6.83 0.22 -0.38
CA ASN A 66 -7.94 -0.59 -0.90
C ASN A 66 -7.44 -1.68 -1.84
N MET A 67 -6.48 -1.34 -2.71
CA MET A 67 -5.94 -2.26 -3.70
C MET A 67 -4.85 -3.22 -3.19
N SER A 68 -4.65 -3.29 -1.87
CA SER A 68 -3.72 -4.25 -1.27
C SER A 68 -4.24 -5.69 -1.35
N ILE A 69 -5.55 -5.87 -1.53
CA ILE A 69 -6.17 -7.19 -1.66
C ILE A 69 -5.80 -7.86 -3.00
N GLU A 70 -5.58 -7.09 -4.06
CA GLU A 70 -5.15 -7.57 -5.38
C GLU A 70 -3.71 -8.09 -5.38
N ALA A 71 -2.88 -7.63 -4.43
CA ALA A 71 -1.58 -8.22 -4.14
C ALA A 71 -1.66 -9.47 -3.25
N GLY A 72 -2.85 -9.85 -2.80
CA GLY A 72 -3.08 -10.96 -1.87
C GLY A 72 -2.73 -10.64 -0.41
N ALA A 73 -2.57 -9.37 -0.07
CA ALA A 73 -2.21 -8.95 1.28
C ALA A 73 -3.41 -9.00 2.25
N ARG A 74 -3.12 -9.17 3.54
CA ARG A 74 -4.14 -9.14 4.59
C ARG A 74 -4.70 -7.74 4.78
N ALA A 75 -3.84 -6.73 4.67
CA ALA A 75 -4.18 -5.32 4.75
C ALA A 75 -3.05 -4.48 4.12
N GLY A 76 -3.37 -3.24 3.77
CA GLY A 76 -2.42 -2.18 3.47
C GLY A 76 -2.47 -1.10 4.55
N MET A 77 -1.33 -0.49 4.86
CA MET A 77 -1.25 0.62 5.81
C MET A 77 -0.23 1.68 5.39
N ILE A 78 -0.52 2.92 5.74
CA ILE A 78 0.34 4.11 5.62
C ILE A 78 0.38 4.75 7.00
N ALA A 79 1.54 5.23 7.43
CA ALA A 79 1.68 5.88 8.72
C ALA A 79 0.86 7.18 8.78
N PRO A 80 0.21 7.51 9.92
CA PRO A 80 -0.50 8.77 10.09
C PRO A 80 0.46 9.96 10.06
N ASP A 81 -0.02 11.11 9.60
CA ASP A 81 0.74 12.36 9.44
C ASP A 81 -0.20 13.57 9.42
N GLU A 82 0.26 14.78 9.10
CA GLU A 82 -0.63 15.95 9.09
C GLU A 82 -1.79 15.86 8.07
N THR A 83 -1.65 15.01 7.05
CA THR A 83 -2.72 14.73 6.09
C THR A 83 -3.74 13.74 6.67
N THR A 84 -3.37 12.95 7.70
CA THR A 84 -4.11 11.79 8.24
C THR A 84 -4.03 11.60 9.75
#